data_AF-A0A382U716-F1
#
_entry.id   AF-A0A382U716-F1
#
_cell.length_a   1.000
_cell.length_b   1.000
_cell.length_c   1.000
_cell.angle_alpha   90.00
_cell.angle_beta   90.00
_cell.angle_gamma   90.00
#
_symmetry.space_group_name_H-M   'P 1'
#
loop_
_entity.id
_entity.type
_entity.pdbx_description
1 polymer ?
#
loop_
_entity_poly.entity_id
_entity_poly.type
_entity_poly.pdbx_seq_one_letter_code
_entity_poly.pdbx_strand_id
1 'polypeptide(L)'
;MGNIIDFLNKFSNGVMPFPVEWISEHPGKVENALAKLSVEDQIRCAMQLRGPRMQDFINLSPNARAVVRGLPPEELYQMIKETGLRESLSVLAMMSQNQLQYSFDLEWWQRDRFVPECALEWIELLDTCEDSSILEWLQNEDFDQKVVLFQSLIKVYKDDEMTNSYEGVEGMPHLNIDGVYDIYFKTEEHGALKRLLTLLRYEDQALYQSFLEAVIWYPVTQTVEKAYRWRLVRTAERGIPNFEEA
;
A
#
# COMPACT_ATOMS: atom_id res chain seq x y z
N MET A 1 23.42 26.57 -28.38
CA MET A 1 23.56 25.09 -28.32
C MET A 1 24.48 24.78 -27.17
N GLY A 2 23.93 24.42 -26.01
CA GLY A 2 24.72 24.05 -24.84
C GLY A 2 25.36 22.68 -25.04
N ASN A 3 26.62 22.54 -24.65
CA ASN A 3 27.42 21.34 -24.83
C ASN A 3 26.80 20.18 -24.02
N ILE A 4 26.66 18.99 -24.60
CA ILE A 4 26.08 17.81 -23.92
C ILE A 4 26.86 17.47 -22.64
N ILE A 5 28.15 17.80 -22.62
CA ILE A 5 29.05 17.63 -21.46
C ILE A 5 28.70 18.62 -20.33
N ASP A 6 28.27 19.85 -20.64
CA ASP A 6 27.79 20.81 -19.63
C ASP A 6 26.41 20.45 -19.08
N PHE A 7 25.58 19.80 -19.91
CA PHE A 7 24.30 19.22 -19.48
C PHE A 7 24.59 18.12 -18.46
N LEU A 8 25.38 17.11 -18.83
CA LEU A 8 25.75 15.96 -17.98
C LEU A 8 26.46 16.37 -16.68
N ASN A 9 27.34 17.37 -16.71
CA ASN A 9 28.03 17.85 -15.49
C ASN A 9 27.10 18.59 -14.51
N LYS A 10 25.97 19.15 -14.95
CA LYS A 10 24.97 19.71 -14.02
C LYS A 10 24.17 18.64 -13.27
N PHE A 11 23.97 17.45 -13.88
CA PHE A 11 23.26 16.34 -13.24
C PHE A 11 23.99 15.75 -12.04
N SER A 12 25.33 15.81 -12.04
CA SER A 12 26.17 15.34 -10.94
C SER A 12 25.87 16.03 -9.61
N ASN A 13 25.25 17.22 -9.61
CA ASN A 13 25.00 18.02 -8.40
C ASN A 13 23.55 17.98 -7.92
N GLY A 14 22.71 17.11 -8.50
CA GLY A 14 21.30 17.04 -8.11
C GLY A 14 20.54 18.34 -8.39
N VAL A 15 20.88 19.07 -9.46
CA VAL A 15 20.15 20.27 -9.87
C VAL A 15 19.06 19.87 -10.87
N MET A 16 17.84 20.38 -10.68
CA MET A 16 16.76 20.18 -11.63
C MET A 16 17.18 20.54 -13.08
N PRO A 17 16.92 19.65 -14.06
CA PRO A 17 17.42 19.83 -15.43
C PRO A 17 16.62 20.82 -16.27
N PHE A 18 15.51 21.29 -15.72
CA PHE A 18 14.62 22.29 -16.29
C PHE A 18 14.02 23.15 -15.17
N PRO A 19 13.49 24.35 -15.50
CA PRO A 19 12.71 25.13 -14.55
C PRO A 19 11.52 24.34 -14.01
N VAL A 20 11.32 24.36 -12.70
CA VAL A 20 10.30 23.53 -12.01
C VAL A 20 8.88 23.88 -12.48
N GLU A 21 8.67 25.14 -12.86
CA GLU A 21 7.41 25.65 -13.41
C GLU A 21 7.00 24.91 -14.70
N TRP A 22 7.96 24.31 -15.42
CA TRP A 22 7.66 23.56 -16.64
C TRP A 22 6.85 22.30 -16.39
N ILE A 23 6.83 21.76 -15.17
CA ILE A 23 6.02 20.59 -14.82
C ILE A 23 4.54 20.89 -15.12
N SER A 24 4.05 22.09 -14.74
CA SER A 24 2.68 22.51 -15.01
C SER A 24 2.54 23.28 -16.33
N GLU A 25 3.50 24.14 -16.68
CA GLU A 25 3.36 25.05 -17.83
C GLU A 25 3.71 24.40 -19.17
N HIS A 26 4.63 23.43 -19.16
CA HIS A 26 5.22 22.84 -20.37
C HIS A 26 5.47 21.32 -20.22
N PRO A 27 4.45 20.50 -19.88
CA PRO A 27 4.61 19.09 -19.57
C PRO A 27 5.33 18.28 -20.67
N GLY A 28 5.02 18.55 -21.95
CA GLY A 28 5.71 17.87 -23.05
C GLY A 28 7.21 18.17 -23.16
N LYS A 29 7.69 19.33 -22.67
CA LYS A 29 9.15 19.59 -22.58
C LYS A 29 9.78 18.79 -21.45
N VAL A 30 9.05 18.62 -20.34
CA VAL A 30 9.48 17.82 -19.19
C VAL A 30 9.56 16.34 -19.59
N GLU A 31 8.53 15.78 -20.20
CA GLU A 31 8.53 14.39 -20.70
C GLU A 31 9.76 14.11 -21.60
N ASN A 32 10.01 14.99 -22.57
CA ASN A 32 11.16 14.89 -23.47
C ASN A 32 12.52 15.01 -22.76
N ALA A 33 12.58 15.75 -21.65
CA ALA A 33 13.77 15.83 -20.81
C ALA A 33 13.94 14.55 -20.00
N LEU A 34 12.89 14.08 -19.33
CA LEU A 34 12.88 12.86 -18.50
C LEU A 34 13.20 11.60 -19.32
N ALA A 35 12.73 11.52 -20.56
CA ALA A 35 13.04 10.40 -21.47
C ALA A 35 14.54 10.24 -21.76
N LYS A 36 15.35 11.29 -21.52
CA LYS A 36 16.81 11.26 -21.72
C LYS A 36 17.58 11.02 -20.42
N LEU A 37 16.89 10.95 -19.27
CA LEU A 37 17.51 10.76 -17.95
C LEU A 37 17.45 9.29 -17.53
N SER A 38 18.48 8.87 -16.81
CA SER A 38 18.46 7.59 -16.10
C SER A 38 17.36 7.58 -15.05
N VAL A 39 16.86 6.40 -14.69
CA VAL A 39 15.86 6.27 -13.61
C VAL A 39 16.43 6.81 -12.28
N GLU A 40 17.71 6.60 -12.02
CA GLU A 40 18.38 7.11 -10.82
C GLU A 40 18.36 8.65 -10.76
N ASP A 41 18.65 9.33 -11.88
CA ASP A 41 18.59 10.79 -11.94
C ASP A 41 17.16 11.30 -11.80
N GLN A 42 16.18 10.58 -12.35
CA GLN A 42 14.76 10.92 -12.19
C GLN A 42 14.31 10.80 -10.72
N ILE A 43 14.76 9.75 -10.01
CA ILE A 43 14.52 9.60 -8.57
C ILE A 43 15.15 10.76 -7.79
N ARG A 44 16.42 11.11 -8.07
CA ARG A 44 17.10 12.24 -7.43
C ARG A 44 16.38 13.58 -7.69
N CYS A 45 15.80 13.76 -8.86
CA CYS A 45 14.99 14.94 -9.18
C CYS A 45 13.66 14.93 -8.42
N ALA A 46 12.96 13.80 -8.38
CA ALA A 46 11.69 13.65 -7.67
C ALA A 46 11.85 13.95 -6.17
N MET A 47 12.95 13.50 -5.54
CA MET A 47 13.24 13.76 -4.13
C MET A 47 13.47 15.25 -3.78
N GLN A 48 13.65 16.13 -4.77
CA GLN A 48 13.73 17.58 -4.55
C GLN A 48 12.36 18.26 -4.56
N LEU A 49 11.32 17.51 -4.95
CA LEU A 49 9.94 17.97 -5.00
C LEU A 49 9.17 17.44 -3.79
N ARG A 50 7.97 17.99 -3.60
CA ARG A 50 7.07 17.70 -2.50
C ARG A 50 5.62 17.67 -3.00
N GLY A 51 4.77 16.90 -2.30
CA GLY A 51 3.34 16.79 -2.52
C GLY A 51 2.90 16.71 -3.99
N PRO A 52 1.87 17.48 -4.41
CA PRO A 52 1.30 17.39 -5.75
C PRO A 52 2.32 17.58 -6.86
N ARG A 53 3.33 18.45 -6.64
CA ARG A 53 4.35 18.73 -7.65
C ARG A 53 5.28 17.54 -7.88
N MET A 54 5.59 16.78 -6.84
CA MET A 54 6.34 15.53 -6.97
C MET A 54 5.52 14.49 -7.73
N GLN A 55 4.23 14.37 -7.43
CA GLN A 55 3.32 13.50 -8.17
C GLN A 55 3.22 13.88 -9.65
N ASP A 56 3.03 15.16 -9.96
CA ASP A 56 2.96 15.65 -11.35
C ASP A 56 4.24 15.32 -12.12
N PHE A 57 5.41 15.51 -11.49
CA PHE A 57 6.69 15.10 -12.06
C PHE A 57 6.76 13.60 -12.34
N ILE A 58 6.34 12.76 -11.39
CA ILE A 58 6.32 11.30 -11.54
C ILE A 58 5.40 10.89 -12.69
N ASN A 59 4.22 11.51 -12.79
CA ASN A 59 3.23 11.22 -13.83
C ASN A 59 3.73 11.55 -15.25
N LEU A 60 4.66 12.51 -15.38
CA LEU A 60 5.31 12.86 -16.65
C LEU A 60 6.51 11.95 -17.00
N SER A 61 6.92 11.07 -16.09
CA SER A 61 8.03 10.16 -16.34
C SER A 61 7.61 9.00 -17.24
N PRO A 62 8.34 8.72 -18.35
CA PRO A 62 8.11 7.48 -19.10
C PRO A 62 8.49 6.22 -18.32
N ASN A 63 9.20 6.37 -17.20
CA ASN A 63 9.61 5.30 -16.29
C ASN A 63 8.92 5.41 -14.92
N ALA A 64 7.71 5.99 -14.87
CA ALA A 64 7.02 6.33 -13.63
C ALA A 64 7.03 5.21 -12.58
N ARG A 65 6.73 3.96 -12.97
CA ARG A 65 6.73 2.80 -12.05
C ARG A 65 8.12 2.54 -11.45
N ALA A 66 9.18 2.63 -12.26
CA ALA A 66 10.54 2.43 -11.78
C ALA A 66 10.99 3.58 -10.87
N VAL A 67 10.56 4.82 -11.16
CA VAL A 67 10.80 5.98 -10.30
C VAL A 67 10.08 5.82 -8.97
N VAL A 68 8.77 5.51 -8.98
CA VAL A 68 7.98 5.25 -7.77
C VAL A 68 8.64 4.18 -6.92
N ARG A 69 8.97 3.01 -7.49
CA ARG A 69 9.57 1.90 -6.74
C ARG A 69 10.99 2.16 -6.25
N GLY A 70 11.70 3.10 -6.85
CA GLY A 70 13.04 3.51 -6.42
C GLY A 70 13.06 4.62 -5.37
N LEU A 71 11.92 5.27 -5.10
CA LEU A 71 11.82 6.28 -4.05
C LEU A 71 11.80 5.64 -2.65
N PRO A 72 12.45 6.28 -1.65
CA PRO A 72 12.30 5.87 -0.26
C PRO A 72 10.82 5.87 0.16
N PRO A 73 10.33 4.86 0.88
CA PRO A 73 8.92 4.81 1.29
C PRO A 73 8.47 6.02 2.13
N GLU A 74 9.37 6.61 2.92
CA GLU A 74 9.13 7.79 3.75
C GLU A 74 8.77 9.00 2.88
N GLU A 75 9.58 9.24 1.83
CA GLU A 75 9.39 10.34 0.88
C GLU A 75 8.10 10.15 0.07
N LEU A 76 7.83 8.91 -0.35
CA LEU A 76 6.62 8.58 -1.11
C LEU A 76 5.36 8.72 -0.25
N TYR A 77 5.39 8.25 0.99
CA TYR A 77 4.31 8.41 1.95
C TYR A 77 4.05 9.88 2.25
N GLN A 78 5.10 10.67 2.52
CA GLN A 78 4.96 12.11 2.76
C GLN A 78 4.32 12.82 1.56
N MET A 79 4.71 12.46 0.33
CA MET A 79 4.08 12.98 -0.89
C MET A 79 2.58 12.64 -0.94
N ILE A 80 2.18 11.41 -0.61
CA ILE A 80 0.76 11.00 -0.57
C ILE A 80 0.01 11.80 0.49
N LYS A 81 0.60 12.03 1.68
CA LYS A 81 -0.03 12.85 2.74
C LYS A 81 -0.25 14.30 2.32
N GLU A 82 0.72 14.88 1.61
CA GLU A 82 0.64 16.26 1.14
C GLU A 82 -0.28 16.44 -0.08
N THR A 83 -0.41 15.40 -0.91
CA THR A 83 -1.25 15.44 -2.12
C THR A 83 -2.70 15.09 -1.82
N GLY A 84 -2.93 14.17 -0.89
CA GLY A 84 -4.21 13.56 -0.64
C GLY A 84 -4.26 12.14 -1.20
N LEU A 85 -4.80 11.22 -0.38
CA LEU A 85 -4.78 9.79 -0.68
C LEU A 85 -5.58 9.44 -1.96
N ARG A 86 -6.72 10.11 -2.18
CA ARG A 86 -7.58 9.89 -3.36
C ARG A 86 -7.01 10.50 -4.63
N GLU A 87 -6.22 11.54 -4.48
CA GLU A 87 -5.53 12.23 -5.56
C GLU A 87 -4.28 11.47 -6.03
N SER A 88 -3.75 10.57 -5.20
CA SER A 88 -2.53 9.81 -5.47
C SER A 88 -2.72 8.44 -6.12
N LEU A 89 -3.90 8.11 -6.65
CA LEU A 89 -4.20 6.78 -7.21
C LEU A 89 -3.17 6.29 -8.25
N SER A 90 -2.69 7.19 -9.13
CA SER A 90 -1.66 6.83 -10.12
C SER A 90 -0.37 6.35 -9.46
N VAL A 91 0.00 6.94 -8.33
CA VAL A 91 1.18 6.55 -7.55
C VAL A 91 0.92 5.26 -6.77
N LEU A 92 -0.24 5.15 -6.10
CA LEU A 92 -0.65 3.96 -5.35
C LEU A 92 -0.58 2.68 -6.23
N ALA A 93 -1.05 2.77 -7.47
CA ALA A 93 -1.00 1.68 -8.45
C ALA A 93 0.43 1.17 -8.75
N MET A 94 1.45 2.00 -8.52
CA MET A 94 2.84 1.69 -8.86
C MET A 94 3.71 1.32 -7.65
N MET A 95 3.21 1.53 -6.43
CA MET A 95 3.93 1.26 -5.19
C MET A 95 4.37 -0.21 -5.10
N SER A 96 5.56 -0.44 -4.57
CA SER A 96 6.01 -1.78 -4.20
C SER A 96 5.36 -2.27 -2.90
N GLN A 97 5.37 -3.58 -2.65
CA GLN A 97 4.90 -4.16 -1.38
C GLN A 97 5.56 -3.53 -0.14
N ASN A 98 6.84 -3.14 -0.21
CA ASN A 98 7.55 -2.52 0.91
C ASN A 98 7.11 -1.07 1.15
N GLN A 99 6.68 -0.36 0.11
CA GLN A 99 6.14 0.99 0.21
C GLN A 99 4.70 0.98 0.72
N LEU A 100 3.90 0.00 0.28
CA LEU A 100 2.57 -0.26 0.84
C LEU A 100 2.67 -0.62 2.33
N GLN A 101 3.55 -1.56 2.68
CA GLN A 101 3.80 -1.97 4.06
C GLN A 101 4.10 -0.77 4.97
N TYR A 102 5.01 0.11 4.55
CA TYR A 102 5.34 1.32 5.31
C TYR A 102 4.11 2.22 5.52
N SER A 103 3.31 2.41 4.47
CA SER A 103 2.09 3.24 4.57
C SER A 103 1.07 2.61 5.52
N PHE A 104 0.87 1.29 5.46
CA PHE A 104 -0.05 0.55 6.34
C PHE A 104 0.39 0.57 7.81
N ASP A 105 1.71 0.49 8.06
CA ASP A 105 2.25 0.64 9.42
C ASP A 105 1.95 2.02 10.01
N LEU A 106 1.80 3.06 9.19
CA LEU A 106 1.47 4.40 9.67
C LEU A 106 -0.03 4.67 9.74
N GLU A 107 -0.80 4.17 8.78
CA GLU A 107 -2.21 4.55 8.60
C GLU A 107 -3.19 3.62 9.29
N TRP A 108 -2.88 2.32 9.41
CA TRP A 108 -3.82 1.34 9.97
C TRP A 108 -3.79 1.27 11.49
N TRP A 109 -2.95 2.09 12.14
CA TRP A 109 -2.71 2.02 13.57
C TRP A 109 -2.76 3.39 14.22
N GLN A 110 -3.58 3.52 15.25
CA GLN A 110 -3.56 4.65 16.17
C GLN A 110 -2.91 4.23 17.48
N ARG A 111 -1.65 4.63 17.67
CA ARG A 111 -0.79 4.10 18.75
C ARG A 111 -0.71 2.57 18.65
N ASP A 112 -1.16 1.85 19.65
CA ASP A 112 -1.19 0.38 19.76
C ASP A 112 -2.47 -0.26 19.24
N ARG A 113 -3.43 0.52 18.74
CA ARG A 113 -4.73 0.03 18.27
C ARG A 113 -4.79 -0.02 16.76
N PHE A 114 -5.18 -1.18 16.23
CA PHE A 114 -5.54 -1.33 14.82
C PHE A 114 -6.86 -0.61 14.53
N VAL A 115 -6.94 0.10 13.41
CA VAL A 115 -8.08 0.91 12.97
C VAL A 115 -8.63 0.33 11.66
N PRO A 116 -9.69 -0.50 11.72
CA PRO A 116 -10.20 -1.23 10.56
C PRO A 116 -10.71 -0.32 9.45
N GLU A 117 -11.28 0.84 9.79
CA GLU A 117 -11.83 1.79 8.84
C GLU A 117 -10.73 2.40 7.96
N CYS A 118 -9.60 2.78 8.56
CA CYS A 118 -8.43 3.24 7.82
C CYS A 118 -7.87 2.13 6.91
N ALA A 119 -7.87 0.89 7.40
CA ALA A 119 -7.41 -0.24 6.60
C ALA A 119 -8.32 -0.49 5.39
N LEU A 120 -9.63 -0.47 5.60
CA LEU A 120 -10.61 -0.65 4.53
C LEU A 120 -10.51 0.46 3.47
N GLU A 121 -10.37 1.73 3.86
CA GLU A 121 -10.22 2.84 2.89
C GLU A 121 -9.02 2.62 1.95
N TRP A 122 -7.88 2.17 2.48
CA TRP A 122 -6.72 1.85 1.66
C TRP A 122 -6.96 0.67 0.72
N ILE A 123 -7.64 -0.39 1.20
CA ILE A 123 -8.00 -1.54 0.35
C ILE A 123 -8.96 -1.11 -0.77
N GLU A 124 -9.93 -0.25 -0.50
CA GLU A 124 -10.85 0.27 -1.51
C GLU A 124 -10.12 1.07 -2.59
N LEU A 125 -9.18 1.93 -2.22
CA LEU A 125 -8.43 2.71 -3.18
C LEU A 125 -7.49 1.84 -4.03
N LEU A 126 -6.81 0.86 -3.40
CA LEU A 126 -5.95 -0.07 -4.13
C LEU A 126 -6.73 -0.99 -5.07
N ASP A 127 -7.99 -1.30 -4.75
CA ASP A 127 -8.89 -2.04 -5.63
C ASP A 127 -9.32 -1.23 -6.86
N THR A 128 -9.33 0.11 -6.79
CA THR A 128 -9.54 0.96 -7.97
C THR A 128 -8.31 1.09 -8.88
N CYS A 129 -7.15 0.63 -8.40
CA CYS A 129 -5.89 0.72 -9.14
C CYS A 129 -5.68 -0.55 -9.99
N GLU A 130 -5.56 -0.39 -11.30
CA GLU A 130 -5.08 -1.46 -12.17
C GLU A 130 -3.62 -1.81 -11.79
N ASP A 131 -3.35 -3.10 -11.54
CA ASP A 131 -2.03 -3.65 -11.19
C ASP A 131 -1.41 -3.19 -9.85
N SER A 132 -2.22 -2.88 -8.83
CA SER A 132 -1.64 -2.60 -7.50
C SER A 132 -0.92 -3.82 -6.90
N SER A 133 0.15 -3.57 -6.15
CA SER A 133 0.93 -4.62 -5.46
C SER A 133 0.24 -5.18 -4.21
N ILE A 134 -1.09 -5.05 -4.05
CA ILE A 134 -1.79 -5.52 -2.84
C ILE A 134 -1.76 -7.05 -2.71
N LEU A 135 -1.85 -7.77 -3.82
CA LEU A 135 -1.75 -9.23 -3.83
C LEU A 135 -0.33 -9.69 -3.50
N GLU A 136 0.68 -9.07 -4.11
CA GLU A 136 2.10 -9.30 -3.80
C GLU A 136 2.38 -9.02 -2.32
N TRP A 137 1.80 -7.93 -1.80
CA TRP A 137 1.89 -7.60 -0.38
C TRP A 137 1.28 -8.69 0.51
N LEU A 138 0.10 -9.21 0.17
CA LEU A 138 -0.53 -10.34 0.88
C LEU A 138 0.35 -11.59 0.88
N GLN A 139 1.15 -11.82 -0.15
CA GLN A 139 2.04 -12.98 -0.29
C GLN A 139 3.38 -12.86 0.47
N ASN A 140 3.74 -11.66 0.95
CA ASN A 140 4.99 -11.45 1.69
C ASN A 140 4.97 -12.04 3.14
N GLU A 141 6.11 -12.04 3.84
CA GLU A 141 6.31 -12.79 5.10
C GLU A 141 5.57 -12.26 6.34
N ASP A 142 5.06 -11.02 6.36
CA ASP A 142 4.28 -10.50 7.51
C ASP A 142 2.85 -11.04 7.51
N PHE A 143 2.67 -12.24 8.07
CA PHE A 143 1.38 -12.92 8.12
C PHE A 143 0.44 -12.33 9.19
N ASP A 144 0.94 -11.97 10.37
CA ASP A 144 0.11 -11.58 11.51
C ASP A 144 -0.69 -10.30 11.24
N GLN A 145 -0.09 -9.26 10.61
CA GLN A 145 -0.83 -8.03 10.28
C GLN A 145 -1.97 -8.27 9.28
N LYS A 146 -1.79 -9.20 8.36
CA LYS A 146 -2.82 -9.59 7.38
C LYS A 146 -3.95 -10.34 8.06
N VAL A 147 -3.63 -11.21 9.03
CA VAL A 147 -4.64 -11.84 9.87
C VAL A 147 -5.39 -10.79 10.69
N VAL A 148 -4.72 -9.78 11.27
CA VAL A 148 -5.40 -8.67 11.96
C VAL A 148 -6.37 -7.95 11.01
N LEU A 149 -5.92 -7.61 9.79
CA LEU A 149 -6.76 -7.00 8.76
C LEU A 149 -8.04 -7.82 8.54
N PHE A 150 -7.91 -9.11 8.23
CA PHE A 150 -9.06 -9.97 7.99
C PHE A 150 -9.91 -10.19 9.25
N GLN A 151 -9.31 -10.47 10.41
CA GLN A 151 -10.04 -10.62 11.68
C GLN A 151 -10.82 -9.36 12.05
N SER A 152 -10.36 -8.18 11.64
CA SER A 152 -11.07 -6.93 11.90
C SER A 152 -12.26 -6.69 10.96
N LEU A 153 -12.24 -7.23 9.74
CA LEU A 153 -13.22 -6.95 8.69
C LEU A 153 -14.18 -8.10 8.38
N ILE A 154 -13.82 -9.35 8.70
CA ILE A 154 -14.63 -10.54 8.43
C ILE A 154 -14.77 -11.45 9.64
N LYS A 155 -15.82 -12.29 9.61
CA LYS A 155 -15.94 -13.53 10.37
C LYS A 155 -15.95 -14.69 9.39
N VAL A 156 -15.38 -15.82 9.78
CA VAL A 156 -15.31 -17.01 8.94
C VAL A 156 -15.83 -18.19 9.73
N TYR A 157 -16.66 -19.00 9.10
CA TYR A 157 -17.17 -20.24 9.63
C TYR A 157 -16.91 -21.38 8.64
N LYS A 158 -16.90 -22.60 9.15
CA LYS A 158 -16.81 -23.83 8.38
C LYS A 158 -17.92 -24.76 8.83
N ASP A 159 -18.45 -25.58 7.94
CA ASP A 159 -19.43 -26.59 8.33
C ASP A 159 -18.73 -27.74 9.07
N ASP A 160 -18.41 -27.50 10.34
CA ASP A 160 -17.85 -28.45 11.30
C ASP A 160 -18.46 -28.27 12.70
N GLU A 161 -18.25 -29.26 13.57
CA GLU A 161 -18.84 -29.25 14.92
C GLU A 161 -18.35 -28.08 15.81
N MET A 162 -17.26 -27.41 15.45
CA MET A 162 -16.63 -26.38 16.29
C MET A 162 -17.03 -24.95 15.91
N THR A 163 -17.45 -24.73 14.66
CA THR A 163 -17.74 -23.37 14.15
C THR A 163 -19.17 -23.21 13.62
N ASN A 164 -19.99 -24.25 13.54
CA ASN A 164 -21.36 -24.19 12.97
C ASN A 164 -22.43 -23.50 13.86
N SER A 165 -22.09 -22.53 14.71
CA SER A 165 -23.11 -21.80 15.50
C SER A 165 -23.74 -20.62 14.76
N TYR A 166 -23.06 -20.05 13.76
CA TYR A 166 -23.49 -18.89 12.93
C TYR A 166 -24.09 -17.71 13.73
N GLU A 167 -23.81 -17.63 15.03
CA GLU A 167 -24.39 -16.66 15.94
C GLU A 167 -23.71 -15.29 15.77
N GLY A 168 -24.52 -14.23 15.66
CA GLY A 168 -24.03 -12.86 15.53
C GLY A 168 -23.52 -12.50 14.14
N VAL A 169 -23.97 -13.21 13.09
CA VAL A 169 -23.81 -12.84 11.68
C VAL A 169 -25.13 -12.73 10.93
N GLU A 170 -26.24 -12.71 11.65
CA GLU A 170 -27.58 -12.62 11.08
C GLU A 170 -27.72 -11.32 10.25
N GLY A 171 -28.02 -11.48 8.96
CA GLY A 171 -28.19 -10.34 8.04
C GLY A 171 -26.90 -9.70 7.53
N MET A 172 -25.72 -10.20 7.94
CA MET A 172 -24.45 -9.70 7.38
C MET A 172 -24.28 -10.15 5.92
N PRO A 173 -23.65 -9.32 5.07
CA PRO A 173 -23.26 -9.75 3.74
C PRO A 173 -22.38 -11.00 3.80
N HIS A 174 -22.64 -11.95 2.91
CA HIS A 174 -22.05 -13.28 2.93
C HIS A 174 -21.40 -13.64 1.59
N LEU A 175 -20.32 -14.42 1.67
CA LEU A 175 -19.59 -14.97 0.55
C LEU A 175 -19.17 -16.41 0.87
N ASN A 176 -19.47 -17.32 -0.06
CA ASN A 176 -18.94 -18.66 -0.07
C ASN A 176 -18.47 -18.97 -1.50
N ILE A 177 -17.15 -19.11 -1.68
CA ILE A 177 -16.53 -19.30 -3.01
C ILE A 177 -16.31 -20.79 -3.31
N ASP A 178 -15.95 -21.57 -2.30
CA ASP A 178 -15.42 -22.93 -2.46
C ASP A 178 -16.29 -24.03 -1.86
N GLY A 179 -17.44 -23.68 -1.28
CA GLY A 179 -18.33 -24.60 -0.58
C GLY A 179 -17.80 -25.04 0.78
N VAL A 180 -16.70 -24.46 1.28
CA VAL A 180 -16.05 -24.85 2.53
C VAL A 180 -16.11 -23.74 3.57
N TYR A 181 -15.77 -22.51 3.18
CA TYR A 181 -15.74 -21.39 4.10
C TYR A 181 -16.88 -20.42 3.85
N ASP A 182 -17.61 -20.12 4.91
CA ASP A 182 -18.64 -19.10 4.95
C ASP A 182 -18.06 -17.81 5.53
N ILE A 183 -17.87 -16.82 4.66
CA ILE A 183 -17.25 -15.53 5.00
C ILE A 183 -18.35 -14.49 5.16
N TYR A 184 -18.42 -13.89 6.34
CA TYR A 184 -19.34 -12.80 6.67
C TYR A 184 -18.57 -11.51 6.83
N PHE A 185 -19.03 -10.45 6.16
CA PHE A 185 -18.40 -9.14 6.23
C PHE A 185 -18.99 -8.33 7.38
N LYS A 186 -18.12 -7.72 8.18
CA LYS A 186 -18.49 -6.85 9.31
C LYS A 186 -18.87 -5.43 8.89
N THR A 187 -18.76 -5.12 7.60
CA THR A 187 -19.04 -3.82 6.99
C THR A 187 -19.93 -3.99 5.77
N GLU A 188 -20.78 -2.99 5.51
CA GLU A 188 -21.57 -2.89 4.29
C GLU A 188 -20.69 -2.58 3.07
N GLU A 189 -19.59 -1.84 3.26
CA GLU A 189 -18.62 -1.45 2.23
C GLU A 189 -17.59 -2.57 1.94
N HIS A 190 -18.09 -3.78 1.78
CA HIS A 190 -17.31 -5.01 1.62
C HIS A 190 -16.81 -5.28 0.18
N GLY A 191 -17.17 -4.45 -0.80
CA GLY A 191 -16.98 -4.75 -2.22
C GLY A 191 -15.53 -5.01 -2.63
N ALA A 192 -14.61 -4.13 -2.18
CA ALA A 192 -13.18 -4.27 -2.46
C ALA A 192 -12.58 -5.50 -1.76
N LEU A 193 -12.94 -5.72 -0.48
CA LEU A 193 -12.46 -6.88 0.27
C LEU A 193 -12.93 -8.21 -0.36
N LYS A 194 -14.18 -8.26 -0.82
CA LYS A 194 -14.73 -9.42 -1.53
C LYS A 194 -13.95 -9.72 -2.81
N ARG A 195 -13.62 -8.70 -3.61
CA ARG A 195 -12.79 -8.87 -4.82
C ARG A 195 -11.38 -9.33 -4.47
N LEU A 196 -10.76 -8.75 -3.45
CA LEU A 196 -9.43 -9.13 -2.99
C LEU A 196 -9.37 -10.60 -2.54
N LEU A 197 -10.34 -11.06 -1.73
CA LEU A 197 -10.44 -12.46 -1.31
C LEU A 197 -10.68 -13.41 -2.49
N THR A 198 -11.50 -12.99 -3.46
CA THR A 198 -11.76 -13.78 -4.68
C THR A 198 -10.50 -13.89 -5.54
N LEU A 199 -9.77 -12.78 -5.72
CA LEU A 199 -8.51 -12.75 -6.45
C LEU A 199 -7.46 -13.63 -5.75
N LEU A 200 -7.28 -13.46 -4.44
CA LEU A 200 -6.36 -14.27 -3.65
C LEU A 200 -6.69 -15.76 -3.76
N ARG A 201 -7.97 -16.14 -3.73
CA ARG A 201 -8.38 -17.54 -3.87
C ARG A 201 -7.94 -18.16 -5.21
N TYR A 202 -7.98 -17.37 -6.28
CA TYR A 202 -7.64 -17.81 -7.62
C TYR A 202 -6.12 -17.86 -7.83
N GLU A 203 -5.40 -16.85 -7.34
CA GLU A 203 -3.96 -16.71 -7.54
C GLU A 203 -3.13 -17.55 -6.54
N ASP A 204 -3.58 -17.66 -5.28
CA ASP A 204 -2.90 -18.44 -4.24
C ASP A 204 -3.90 -19.08 -3.26
N GLN A 205 -4.37 -20.27 -3.64
CA GLN A 205 -5.31 -21.05 -2.83
C GLN A 205 -4.76 -21.40 -1.44
N ALA A 206 -3.48 -21.72 -1.34
CA ALA A 206 -2.90 -22.18 -0.07
C ALA A 206 -2.83 -21.03 0.92
N LEU A 207 -2.43 -19.84 0.46
CA LEU A 207 -2.40 -18.64 1.27
C LEU A 207 -3.81 -18.16 1.66
N TYR A 208 -4.77 -18.19 0.73
CA TYR A 208 -6.18 -17.91 1.02
C TYR A 208 -6.69 -18.79 2.18
N GLN A 209 -6.51 -20.11 2.07
CA GLN A 209 -6.93 -21.04 3.12
C GLN A 209 -6.21 -20.77 4.44
N SER A 210 -4.91 -20.47 4.38
CA SER A 210 -4.12 -20.15 5.56
C SER A 210 -4.66 -18.92 6.30
N PHE A 211 -5.04 -17.86 5.58
CA PHE A 211 -5.65 -16.69 6.23
C PHE A 211 -7.01 -17.01 6.84
N LEU A 212 -7.88 -17.75 6.15
CA LEU A 212 -9.20 -18.08 6.68
C LEU A 212 -9.11 -18.95 7.93
N GLU A 213 -8.27 -19.98 7.92
CA GLU A 213 -8.02 -20.82 9.09
C GLU A 213 -7.39 -19.99 10.23
N ALA A 214 -6.49 -19.05 9.94
CA ALA A 214 -5.97 -18.14 10.96
C ALA A 214 -7.06 -17.21 11.53
N VAL A 215 -7.97 -16.70 10.70
CA VAL A 215 -9.10 -15.89 11.17
C VAL A 215 -9.99 -16.67 12.14
N ILE A 216 -10.24 -17.96 11.86
CA ILE A 216 -11.03 -18.85 12.72
C ILE A 216 -10.31 -19.13 14.05
N TRP A 217 -9.04 -19.53 13.98
CA TRP A 217 -8.37 -20.18 15.12
C TRP A 217 -7.44 -19.28 15.93
N TYR A 218 -6.93 -18.17 15.38
CA TYR A 218 -5.96 -17.35 16.09
C TYR A 218 -6.66 -16.43 17.10
N PRO A 219 -6.23 -16.39 18.37
CA PRO A 219 -6.82 -15.47 19.34
C PRO A 219 -6.51 -14.01 18.99
N VAL A 220 -7.56 -13.23 18.72
CA VAL A 220 -7.47 -11.85 18.22
C VAL A 220 -6.46 -10.99 19.00
N THR A 221 -6.52 -11.00 20.34
CA THR A 221 -5.62 -10.20 21.18
C THR A 221 -4.14 -10.51 20.92
N GLN A 222 -3.80 -11.79 20.76
CA GLN A 222 -2.41 -12.22 20.57
C GLN A 222 -1.94 -11.93 19.15
N THR A 223 -2.82 -12.08 18.15
CA THR A 223 -2.54 -11.71 16.76
C THR A 223 -2.26 -10.21 16.64
N VAL A 224 -3.08 -9.37 17.26
CA VAL A 224 -2.89 -7.90 17.29
C VAL A 224 -1.58 -7.53 17.97
N GLU A 225 -1.27 -8.15 19.11
CA GLU A 225 -0.01 -7.88 19.82
C GLU A 225 1.22 -8.24 18.97
N LYS A 226 1.21 -9.39 18.28
CA LYS A 226 2.30 -9.79 17.39
C LYS A 226 2.46 -8.84 16.21
N ALA A 227 1.36 -8.52 15.53
CA ALA A 227 1.37 -7.57 14.42
C ALA A 227 1.90 -6.19 14.86
N TYR A 228 1.49 -5.72 16.04
CA TYR A 228 1.98 -4.46 16.62
C TYR A 228 3.49 -4.52 16.90
N ARG A 229 4.02 -5.62 17.45
CA ARG A 229 5.45 -5.78 17.68
C ARG A 229 6.24 -5.77 16.37
N TRP A 230 5.75 -6.45 15.34
CA TRP A 230 6.39 -6.44 14.01
C TRP A 230 6.42 -5.05 13.38
N ARG A 231 5.31 -4.32 13.50
CA ARG A 231 5.26 -2.91 13.12
C ARG A 231 6.32 -2.09 13.84
N LEU A 232 6.43 -2.20 15.17
CA LEU A 232 7.43 -1.45 15.95
C LEU A 232 8.86 -1.71 15.47
N VAL A 233 9.20 -2.97 15.15
CA VAL A 233 10.51 -3.33 14.59
C VAL A 233 10.76 -2.57 13.28
N ARG A 234 9.82 -2.64 12.33
CA ARG A 234 9.95 -1.99 11.02
C ARG A 234 10.02 -0.46 11.10
N THR A 235 9.24 0.15 11.99
CA THR A 235 9.24 1.61 12.15
C THR A 235 10.50 2.09 12.85
N ALA A 236 11.02 1.33 13.82
CA ALA A 236 12.26 1.64 14.53
C ALA A 236 13.49 1.59 13.61
N GLU A 237 13.56 0.60 12.70
CA GLU A 237 14.61 0.53 11.66
C GLU A 237 14.69 1.78 10.78
N ARG A 238 13.60 2.55 10.72
CA ARG A 238 13.46 3.77 9.92
C ARG A 238 13.56 5.05 10.76
N GLY A 239 13.94 4.94 12.04
CA GLY A 239 14.14 6.07 12.93
C GLY A 239 12.86 6.73 13.43
N ILE A 240 11.70 6.06 13.31
CA ILE A 240 10.46 6.51 13.94
C ILE A 240 10.45 5.99 15.38
N PRO A 241 10.58 6.86 16.40
CA PRO A 241 10.68 6.43 17.79
C PRO A 241 9.34 5.85 18.28
N ASN A 242 9.41 4.98 19.29
CA ASN A 242 8.22 4.54 20.00
C ASN A 242 7.61 5.74 20.75
N PHE A 243 6.27 5.85 20.80
CA PHE A 243 5.58 6.92 21.52
C PHE A 243 5.89 6.92 23.03
N GLU A 244 6.40 5.83 23.59
CA GLU A 244 6.88 5.76 24.98
C GLU A 244 8.23 6.47 25.22
N GLU A 245 8.94 6.84 24.14
CA GLU A 245 10.24 7.53 24.20
C GLU A 245 10.16 9.04 23.85
N ALA A 246 8.95 9.60 23.74
CA ALA A 246 8.69 11.02 23.43
C ALA A 246 8.18 11.83 24.63
#